data_AF-A0A1V4Q9T5-F1
#
_entry.id   AF-A0A1V4Q9T5-F1
#
_cell.length_a   1.000
_cell.length_b   1.000
_cell.length_c   1.000
_cell.angle_alpha   90.00
_cell.angle_beta   90.00
_cell.angle_gamma   90.00
#
_symmetry.space_group_name_H-M   'P 1'
#
loop_
_entity.id
_entity.type
_entity.pdbx_description
1 polymer ?
#
loop_
_entity_poly.entity_id
_entity_poly.type
_entity_poly.pdbx_seq_one_letter_code
_entity_poly.pdbx_strand_id
1 'polypeptide(L)' 'MTSLLDEPRDRRRRRTRAAILDAAAELFAQNGFRATSVDGIAERADIALTTLYGNFG' A
#
# COMPACT_ATOMS: atom_id res chain seq x y z
N MET A 1 9.93 -23.25 -12.43
CA MET A 1 8.48 -23.15 -12.12
C MET A 1 8.34 -22.37 -10.82
N THR A 2 8.67 -21.07 -10.86
CA THR A 2 8.77 -20.22 -9.67
C THR A 2 7.37 -19.71 -9.30
N SER A 3 7.02 -19.90 -8.03
CA SER A 3 5.70 -19.74 -7.42
C SER A 3 5.06 -18.37 -7.66
N LEU A 4 3.74 -18.37 -7.82
CA LEU A 4 2.92 -17.29 -8.39
C LEU A 4 2.69 -16.06 -7.51
N LEU A 5 3.19 -15.99 -6.27
CA LEU A 5 3.14 -14.80 -5.43
C LEU A 5 4.32 -14.86 -4.47
N ASP A 6 5.41 -14.12 -4.72
CA ASP A 6 6.42 -13.83 -3.70
C ASP A 6 5.78 -12.95 -2.63
N GLU A 7 5.01 -13.59 -1.76
CA GLU A 7 4.54 -13.00 -0.52
C GLU A 7 5.76 -12.64 0.31
N PRO A 8 5.94 -11.37 0.73
CA PRO A 8 7.10 -10.94 1.49
C PRO A 8 7.33 -11.90 2.65
N ARG A 9 8.49 -12.55 2.72
CA ARG A 9 8.79 -13.54 3.77
C ARG A 9 8.68 -12.94 5.19
N ASP A 10 8.73 -11.61 5.25
CA ASP A 10 8.57 -10.80 6.45
C ASP A 10 7.09 -10.46 6.72
N ARG A 11 6.58 -10.93 7.87
CA ARG A 11 5.21 -10.63 8.36
C ARG A 11 4.95 -9.13 8.46
N ARG A 12 5.98 -8.32 8.73
CA ARG A 12 5.86 -6.86 8.82
C ARG A 12 5.52 -6.26 7.45
N ARG A 13 6.25 -6.66 6.41
CA ARG A 13 6.02 -6.21 5.02
C ARG A 13 4.61 -6.55 4.54
N ARG A 14 4.11 -7.76 4.84
CA ARG A 14 2.73 -8.16 4.49
C ARG A 14 1.68 -7.27 5.16
N ARG A 15 1.83 -6.98 6.45
CA ARG A 15 0.93 -6.08 7.18
C ARG A 15 0.94 -4.67 6.63
N THR A 16 2.12 -4.13 6.36
CA THR A 16 2.27 -2.80 5.75
C THR A 16 1.62 -2.77 4.37
N ARG A 17 1.83 -3.80 3.55
CA ARG A 17 1.19 -3.90 2.23
C ARG A 17 -0.34 -3.96 2.33
N ALA A 18 -0.89 -4.74 3.26
CA ALA A 18 -2.34 -4.80 3.49
C ALA A 18 -2.89 -3.42 3.89
N ALA A 19 -2.26 -2.74 4.85
CA ALA A 19 -2.68 -1.41 5.29
C ALA A 19 -2.67 -0.38 4.14
N ILE A 20 -1.67 -0.43 3.26
CA ILE A 20 -1.60 0.45 2.07
C ILE A 20 -2.75 0.16 1.11
N LEU A 21 -3.05 -1.12 0.86
CA LEU A 21 -4.12 -1.50 -0.06
C LEU A 21 -5.50 -1.12 0.48
N ASP A 22 -5.74 -1.33 1.78
CA ASP A 22 -7.00 -0.96 2.43
C ASP A 22 -7.21 0.56 2.38
N ALA A 23 -6.18 1.35 2.72
CA ALA A 23 -6.22 2.81 2.65
C ALA A 23 -6.45 3.31 1.21
N ALA A 24 -5.78 2.71 0.23
CA ALA A 24 -5.96 3.05 -1.17
C ALA A 24 -7.39 2.73 -1.65
N ALA A 25 -7.93 1.56 -1.29
CA ALA A 25 -9.28 1.17 -1.67
C ALA A 25 -10.34 2.15 -1.13
N GLU A 26 -10.21 2.57 0.13
CA GLU A 26 -11.09 3.56 0.71
C GLU A 26 -11.01 4.92 0.02
N LEU A 27 -9.80 5.43 -0.22
CA LEU A 27 -9.59 6.73 -0.86
C LEU A 27 -10.07 6.72 -2.32
N PHE A 28 -9.82 5.62 -3.04
CA PHE A 28 -10.34 5.44 -4.39
C PHE A 28 -11.87 5.40 -4.41
N ALA A 29 -12.51 4.76 -3.42
CA ALA A 29 -13.97 4.72 -3.33
C ALA A 29 -14.57 6.10 -3.00
N GLN A 30 -13.89 6.92 -2.19
CA GLN A 30 -14.39 8.24 -1.77
C GLN A 30 -14.14 9.33 -2.81
N ASN A 31 -12.93 9.39 -3.36
CA ASN A 31 -12.45 10.53 -4.15
C ASN A 31 -12.23 10.18 -5.63
N GLY A 32 -12.24 8.88 -5.96
CA GLY A 32 -11.85 8.39 -7.27
C GLY A 32 -10.33 8.27 -7.44
N PHE A 33 -9.92 7.46 -8.43
CA PHE A 33 -8.52 7.13 -8.66
C PHE A 33 -7.63 8.34 -8.96
N ARG A 34 -8.10 9.27 -9.81
CA ARG A 34 -7.30 10.42 -10.26
C ARG A 34 -7.11 11.51 -9.19
N ALA A 35 -8.00 11.58 -8.21
CA ALA A 35 -7.93 12.55 -7.13
C ALA A 35 -7.19 12.01 -5.89
N THR A 36 -6.84 10.73 -5.89
CA THR A 36 -6.15 10.09 -4.77
C THR A 36 -4.64 10.20 -4.96
N SER A 37 -3.97 10.90 -4.03
CA SER A 37 -2.51 11.06 -4.01
C SER A 37 -1.83 9.97 -3.21
N VAL A 38 -0.60 9.61 -3.60
CA VAL A 38 0.23 8.63 -2.87
C VAL A 38 0.51 9.08 -1.44
N ASP A 39 0.76 10.38 -1.23
CA ASP A 39 0.87 10.98 0.11
C ASP A 39 -0.38 10.77 0.97
N GLY A 40 -1.58 10.94 0.39
CA GLY A 40 -2.83 10.72 1.09
C GLY A 40 -3.04 9.26 1.49
N ILE A 41 -2.61 8.32 0.64
CA ILE A 41 -2.60 6.88 0.97
C ILE A 41 -1.63 6.60 2.11
N ALA A 42 -0.42 7.18 2.08
CA ALA A 42 0.58 6.98 3.13
C ALA A 42 0.11 7.54 4.48
N GLU A 43 -0.49 8.73 4.49
CA GLU A 43 -1.09 9.35 5.66
C GLU A 43 -2.25 8.50 6.22
N ARG A 44 -3.16 8.05 5.36
CA ARG A 44 -4.30 7.20 5.75
C ARG A 44 -3.85 5.84 6.30
N ALA A 45 -2.79 5.26 5.74
CA ALA A 45 -2.22 3.99 6.17
C ALA A 45 -1.28 4.10 7.39
N ASP A 46 -1.06 5.31 7.94
CA ASP A 46 -0.14 5.61 9.03
C ASP A 46 1.30 5.11 8.77
N ILE A 47 1.81 5.40 7.57
CA ILE A 47 3.17 5.04 7.18
C ILE A 47 3.92 6.20 6.55
N ALA A 48 5.24 6.15 6.63
CA ALA A 48 6.09 7.06 5.89
C ALA A 48 5.98 6.80 4.38
N LEU A 49 5.97 7.86 3.58
CA LEU A 49 5.98 7.80 2.11
C LEU A 49 7.17 6.96 1.58
N THR A 50 8.33 7.05 2.22
CA THR A 50 9.51 6.22 1.92
C THR A 50 9.26 4.73 2.12
N THR A 51 8.42 4.36 3.09
CA THR A 51 8.02 2.97 3.34
C THR A 51 7.07 2.47 2.26
N LEU A 52 6.19 3.34 1.75
CA LEU A 52 5.31 3.02 0.62
C LEU A 52 6.14 2.73 -0.63
N TYR A 53 7.03 3.64 -1.02
CA TYR A 53 7.93 3.44 -2.16
C TYR A 53 8.85 2.22 -1.97
N GLY A 54 9.31 1.94 -0.74
CA GLY A 54 10.09 0.74 -0.47
C GLY A 54 9.32 -0.58 -0.58
N ASN A 55 7.97 -0.56 -0.52
CA ASN A 55 7.12 -1.76 -0.66
C ASN A 55 6.60 -1.98 -2.09
N PHE A 56 6.49 -0.92 -2.90
CA PHE A 56 5.88 -0.96 -4.23
C PHE A 56 6.79 -0.47 -5.37
N GLY A 57 8.00 0.00 -5.06
CA GLY A 57 9.03 0.39 -6.02
C GLY A 57 9.91 -0.76 -6.49
#